data_AF-A0A949H0E0-F1
#
_entry.id   AF-A0A949H0E0-F1
#
_cell.length_a   1.000
_cell.length_b   1.000
_cell.length_c   1.000
_cell.angle_alpha   90.00
_cell.angle_beta   90.00
_cell.angle_gamma   90.00
#
_symmetry.space_group_name_H-M   'P 1'
#
loop_
_entity.id
_entity.type
_entity.pdbx_description
1 polymer ?
#
loop_
_entity_poly.entity_id
_entity_poly.type
_entity_poly.pdbx_seq_one_letter_code
_entity_poly.pdbx_strand_id
1 'polypeptide(L)'
;ASFGDTPFVWDESRRSSSDPVWTSFALSWFGSLIPLVALGISSAAGADMAASTDPTGFIVLIYLVLFLSLPPALLLGAWHEAVMQRRIAGCLSVGDLKLSSSMGAKDQLSLIFGNIALVILTLGFGGMAAQMRVWRKSALRLRTEGALDYSKIAQASSKGPASGEGMADALDLGGAF
;
A
#
# COMPACT_ATOMS: atom_id res chain seq x y z
N ALA A 1 -20.67 -1.67 -5.69
CA ALA A 1 -20.33 -3.10 -5.56
C ALA A 1 -21.21 -3.74 -4.48
N SER A 2 -21.63 -4.98 -4.66
CA SER A 2 -22.40 -5.78 -3.68
C SER A 2 -21.90 -7.23 -3.67
N PHE A 3 -22.15 -7.94 -2.57
CA PHE A 3 -21.95 -9.39 -2.50
C PHE A 3 -23.35 -10.03 -2.40
N GLY A 4 -23.82 -10.62 -3.50
CA GLY A 4 -25.23 -11.01 -3.62
C GLY A 4 -26.15 -9.79 -3.45
N ASP A 5 -27.14 -9.91 -2.56
CA ASP A 5 -28.09 -8.83 -2.23
C ASP A 5 -27.57 -7.85 -1.16
N THR A 6 -26.40 -8.10 -0.58
CA THR A 6 -25.81 -7.23 0.45
C THR A 6 -24.84 -6.20 -0.15
N PRO A 7 -25.13 -4.88 -0.06
CA PRO A 7 -24.23 -3.86 -0.56
C PRO A 7 -23.01 -3.68 0.34
N PHE A 8 -21.88 -3.28 -0.25
CA PHE A 8 -20.75 -2.77 0.52
C PHE A 8 -21.09 -1.37 1.03
N VAL A 9 -21.02 -1.18 2.35
CA VAL A 9 -21.28 0.11 2.97
C VAL A 9 -19.98 0.65 3.55
N TRP A 10 -19.67 1.89 3.14
CA TRP A 10 -18.59 2.68 3.72
C TRP A 10 -19.16 3.53 4.86
N ASP A 11 -18.71 3.27 6.08
CA ASP A 11 -19.19 3.95 7.28
C ASP A 11 -18.05 4.75 7.91
N GLU A 12 -18.01 6.06 7.64
CA GLU A 12 -16.98 6.96 8.16
C GLU A 12 -17.08 7.20 9.67
N SER A 13 -18.26 6.98 10.26
CA SER A 13 -18.47 7.16 11.70
C SER A 13 -17.70 6.15 12.55
N ARG A 14 -17.31 5.02 11.93
CA ARG A 14 -16.50 3.96 12.55
C ARG A 14 -15.01 4.18 12.46
N ARG A 15 -14.57 5.38 12.10
CA ARG A 15 -13.16 5.76 12.17
C ARG A 15 -12.63 5.42 13.56
N SER A 16 -11.76 4.41 13.65
CA SER A 16 -11.04 4.16 14.89
C SER A 16 -10.22 5.42 15.20
N SER A 17 -10.58 6.12 16.27
CA SER A 17 -9.89 7.35 16.69
C SER A 17 -8.42 7.09 17.05
N SER A 18 -8.05 5.82 17.24
CA SER A 18 -6.70 5.39 17.59
C SER A 18 -5.75 5.26 16.39
N ASP A 19 -6.22 5.29 15.14
CA ASP A 19 -5.33 5.10 13.98
C ASP A 19 -4.66 6.43 13.57
N PRO A 20 -3.33 6.57 13.73
CA PRO A 20 -2.63 7.84 13.58
C PRO A 20 -2.29 8.11 12.10
N VAL A 21 -3.30 8.14 11.23
CA VAL A 21 -3.15 8.22 9.77
C VAL A 21 -2.46 9.52 9.34
N TRP A 22 -2.86 10.64 9.94
CA TRP A 22 -2.24 11.93 9.64
C TRP A 22 -0.81 12.02 10.17
N THR A 23 -0.55 11.44 11.34
CA THR A 23 0.80 11.41 11.93
C THR A 23 1.73 10.52 11.10
N SER A 24 1.27 9.34 10.69
CA SER A 24 2.06 8.44 9.84
C SER A 24 2.28 9.03 8.45
N PHE A 25 1.29 9.72 7.88
CA PHE A 25 1.42 10.43 6.62
C PHE A 25 2.48 11.54 6.72
N ALA A 26 2.35 12.43 7.72
CA ALA A 26 3.29 13.53 7.91
C ALA A 26 4.72 13.00 8.12
N LEU A 27 4.90 12.00 8.99
CA LEU A 27 6.21 11.37 9.22
C LEU A 27 6.78 10.74 7.95
N SER A 28 5.97 10.01 7.18
CA SER A 28 6.41 9.42 5.91
C SER A 28 6.77 10.49 4.87
N TRP A 29 6.01 11.59 4.81
CA TRP A 29 6.22 12.66 3.85
C TRP A 29 7.47 13.48 4.18
N PHE A 30 7.61 13.93 5.43
CA PHE A 30 8.83 14.62 5.86
C PHE A 30 10.04 13.67 5.83
N GLY A 31 9.85 12.41 6.22
CA GLY A 31 10.87 11.37 6.17
C GLY A 31 11.39 11.11 4.75
N SER A 32 10.53 11.22 3.72
CA SER A 32 10.94 11.08 2.32
C SER A 32 11.52 12.36 1.72
N LEU A 33 11.29 13.54 2.31
CA LEU A 33 11.95 14.78 1.89
C LEU A 33 13.42 14.85 2.34
N ILE A 34 13.73 14.32 3.52
CA ILE A 34 15.10 14.29 4.06
C ILE A 34 16.12 13.73 3.05
N PRO A 35 15.94 12.53 2.43
CA PRO A 35 16.87 12.03 1.43
C PRO A 35 17.00 12.94 0.21
N LEU A 36 15.90 13.53 -0.27
CA LEU A 36 15.90 14.42 -1.45
C LEU A 36 16.65 15.73 -1.17
N VAL A 37 16.40 16.34 -0.01
CA VAL A 37 17.08 17.55 0.43
C VAL A 37 18.56 17.27 0.67
N ALA A 38 18.89 16.18 1.36
CA ALA A 38 20.28 15.78 1.60
C ALA A 38 21.02 15.50 0.28
N LEU A 39 20.36 14.85 -0.69
CA LEU A 39 20.92 14.63 -2.02
C LEU A 39 21.14 15.95 -2.76
N GLY A 40 20.19 16.89 -2.70
CA GLY A 40 20.30 18.21 -3.30
C GLY A 40 21.46 19.03 -2.72
N ILE A 41 21.59 19.08 -1.40
CA ILE A 41 22.71 19.74 -0.70
C ILE A 41 24.03 19.08 -1.08
N SER A 42 24.08 17.75 -1.08
CA SER A 42 25.31 17.02 -1.43
C SER A 42 25.71 17.23 -2.88
N SER A 43 24.74 17.33 -3.79
CA SER A 43 24.97 17.62 -5.21
C SER A 43 25.47 19.04 -5.42
N ALA A 44 24.90 20.02 -4.70
CA ALA A 44 25.36 21.41 -4.73
C ALA A 44 26.78 21.56 -4.16
N ALA A 45 27.04 20.97 -2.98
CA ALA A 45 28.38 20.98 -2.37
C ALA A 45 29.41 20.20 -3.19
N GLY A 46 28.97 19.14 -3.86
CA GLY A 46 29.81 18.30 -4.70
C GLY A 46 30.12 18.86 -6.08
N ALA A 47 29.35 19.83 -6.58
CA ALA A 47 29.65 20.51 -7.84
C ALA A 47 30.98 21.28 -7.76
N ASP A 48 31.25 21.91 -6.61
CA ASP A 48 32.53 22.59 -6.34
C ASP A 48 33.68 21.58 -6.18
N MET A 49 33.40 20.39 -5.61
CA MET A 49 34.40 19.32 -5.44
C MET A 49 34.69 18.55 -6.73
N ALA A 50 33.71 18.40 -7.63
CA ALA A 50 33.88 17.74 -8.93
C ALA A 50 34.72 18.57 -9.92
N ALA A 51 34.88 19.87 -9.66
CA ALA A 51 35.86 20.71 -10.35
C ALA A 51 37.31 20.41 -9.91
N SER A 52 37.51 19.68 -8.81
CA SER A 52 38.79 19.10 -8.39
C SER A 52 38.94 17.69 -8.96
N THR A 53 40.19 17.28 -9.22
CA THR A 53 40.54 16.12 -10.07
C THR A 53 40.13 14.73 -9.53
N ASP A 54 39.44 14.64 -8.38
CA ASP A 54 38.99 13.37 -7.80
C ASP A 54 37.45 13.29 -7.67
N PRO A 55 36.76 12.70 -8.65
CA PRO A 55 35.31 12.48 -8.59
C PRO A 55 34.89 11.41 -7.57
N THR A 56 35.83 10.63 -7.02
CA THR A 56 35.55 9.51 -6.12
C THR A 56 34.93 9.97 -4.80
N GLY A 57 35.45 11.06 -4.21
CA GLY A 57 34.93 11.60 -2.94
C GLY A 57 33.46 12.05 -3.05
N PHE A 58 33.10 12.66 -4.18
CA PHE A 58 31.72 13.07 -4.45
C PHE A 58 30.77 11.87 -4.61
N ILE A 59 31.20 10.85 -5.35
CA ILE A 59 30.44 9.61 -5.53
C ILE A 59 30.21 8.91 -4.18
N VAL A 60 31.25 8.82 -3.34
CA VAL A 60 31.13 8.23 -1.99
C VAL A 60 30.16 9.01 -1.12
N LEU A 61 30.19 10.35 -1.17
CA LEU A 61 29.25 11.20 -0.43
C LEU A 61 27.79 10.94 -0.83
N ILE A 62 27.51 10.87 -2.14
CA ILE A 62 26.15 10.55 -2.64
C ILE A 62 25.69 9.18 -2.11
N TYR A 63 26.52 8.15 -2.24
CA TYR A 63 26.15 6.81 -1.78
C TYR A 63 25.95 6.75 -0.27
N LEU A 64 26.77 7.46 0.51
CA LEU A 64 26.63 7.53 1.97
C LEU A 64 25.32 8.21 2.37
N VAL A 65 24.96 9.31 1.72
CA VAL A 65 23.70 10.02 1.96
C VAL A 65 22.51 9.13 1.63
N LEU A 66 22.51 8.47 0.47
CA LEU A 66 21.45 7.53 0.09
C LEU A 66 21.36 6.37 1.09
N PHE A 67 22.49 5.76 1.45
CA PHE A 67 22.54 4.62 2.37
C PHE A 67 21.99 4.95 3.76
N LEU A 68 22.27 6.15 4.29
CA LEU A 68 21.80 6.57 5.61
C LEU A 68 20.32 7.00 5.62
N SER A 69 19.87 7.64 4.54
CA SER A 69 18.53 8.25 4.49
C SER A 69 17.43 7.32 3.98
N LEU A 70 17.79 6.33 3.16
CA LEU A 70 16.82 5.43 2.51
C LEU A 70 16.15 4.42 3.47
N PRO A 71 16.85 3.76 4.42
CA PRO A 71 16.21 2.83 5.35
C PRO A 71 15.14 3.48 6.25
N PRO A 72 15.37 4.65 6.89
CA PRO A 72 14.34 5.35 7.63
C PRO A 72 13.14 5.72 6.77
N ALA A 73 13.35 6.22 5.56
CA ALA A 73 12.27 6.58 4.63
C ALA A 73 11.42 5.35 4.26
N LEU A 74 12.05 4.20 3.98
CA LEU A 74 11.35 2.95 3.70
C LEU A 74 10.54 2.46 4.90
N LEU A 75 11.09 2.55 6.12
CA LEU A 75 10.39 2.13 7.33
C LEU A 75 9.16 3.01 7.61
N LEU A 76 9.28 4.33 7.47
CA LEU A 76 8.18 5.26 7.66
C LEU A 76 7.10 5.07 6.60
N GLY A 77 7.50 4.89 5.32
CA GLY A 77 6.58 4.58 4.23
C GLY A 77 5.83 3.26 4.45
N ALA A 78 6.54 2.18 4.79
CA ALA A 78 5.94 0.88 5.06
C ALA A 78 4.97 0.92 6.26
N TRP A 79 5.29 1.69 7.29
CA TRP A 79 4.39 1.90 8.42
C TRP A 79 3.13 2.67 8.03
N HIS A 80 3.27 3.75 7.25
CA HIS A 80 2.14 4.53 6.74
C HIS A 80 1.21 3.68 5.87
N GLU A 81 1.74 2.90 4.94
CA GLU A 81 0.93 2.01 4.10
C GLU A 81 0.15 0.98 4.93
N ALA A 82 0.77 0.38 5.93
CA ALA A 82 0.10 -0.55 6.82
C ALA A 82 -1.03 0.13 7.61
N VAL A 83 -0.82 1.36 8.13
CA VAL A 83 -1.85 2.15 8.80
C VAL A 83 -3.02 2.44 7.84
N MET A 84 -2.73 2.84 6.60
CA MET A 84 -3.75 3.16 5.61
C MET A 84 -4.59 1.93 5.24
N GLN A 85 -3.96 0.77 5.04
CA GLN A 85 -4.67 -0.48 4.75
C GLN A 85 -5.57 -0.93 5.91
N ARG A 86 -5.11 -0.78 7.16
CA ARG A 86 -5.95 -1.04 8.34
C ARG A 86 -7.14 -0.10 8.40
N ARG A 87 -6.93 1.17 8.07
CA ARG A 87 -7.98 2.18 8.07
C ARG A 87 -9.04 1.90 7.01
N ILE A 88 -8.64 1.62 5.76
CA ILE A 88 -9.56 1.32 4.66
C ILE A 88 -10.38 0.07 5.00
N ALA A 89 -9.74 -0.98 5.52
CA ALA A 89 -10.42 -2.19 5.94
C ALA A 89 -11.45 -1.92 7.05
N GLY A 90 -11.09 -1.12 8.06
CA GLY A 90 -11.95 -0.80 9.20
C GLY A 90 -13.21 0.01 8.86
N CYS A 91 -13.19 0.78 7.77
CA CYS A 91 -14.36 1.53 7.30
C CYS A 91 -15.29 0.69 6.39
N LEU A 92 -14.89 -0.52 6.00
CA LEU A 92 -15.62 -1.36 5.06
C LEU A 92 -16.48 -2.40 5.80
N SER A 93 -17.76 -2.47 5.43
CA SER A 93 -18.71 -3.44 5.97
C SER A 93 -19.57 -4.07 4.87
N VAL A 94 -20.01 -5.31 5.12
CA VAL A 94 -20.89 -6.07 4.22
C VAL A 94 -22.02 -6.65 5.05
N GLY A 95 -23.19 -6.01 5.01
CA GLY A 95 -24.29 -6.34 5.93
C GLY A 95 -23.84 -6.19 7.39
N ASP A 96 -23.99 -7.26 8.18
CA ASP A 96 -23.57 -7.30 9.59
C ASP A 96 -22.07 -7.66 9.78
N LEU A 97 -21.35 -7.92 8.70
CA LEU A 97 -19.92 -8.25 8.75
C LEU A 97 -19.07 -6.99 8.73
N LYS A 98 -18.14 -6.93 9.66
CA LYS A 98 -17.14 -5.88 9.77
C LYS A 98 -15.82 -6.40 9.23
N LEU A 99 -15.13 -5.62 8.43
CA LEU A 99 -13.77 -5.94 8.00
C LEU A 99 -12.78 -5.25 8.93
N SER A 100 -11.73 -5.97 9.30
CA SER A 100 -10.57 -5.43 10.00
C SER A 100 -9.32 -5.97 9.31
N SER A 101 -8.18 -5.29 9.46
CA SER A 101 -6.91 -5.79 8.92
C SER A 101 -5.86 -5.82 10.02
N SER A 102 -5.13 -6.93 10.13
CA SER A 102 -4.05 -7.08 11.10
C SER A 102 -2.68 -6.81 10.49
N MET A 103 -2.62 -6.08 9.38
CA MET A 103 -1.39 -5.88 8.61
C MET A 103 -0.42 -4.97 9.37
N GLY A 104 0.77 -5.47 9.69
CA GLY A 104 1.80 -4.72 10.40
C GLY A 104 2.92 -4.19 9.47
N ALA A 105 3.74 -3.27 9.97
CA ALA A 105 4.90 -2.75 9.21
C ALA A 105 5.90 -3.85 8.82
N LYS A 106 6.08 -4.89 9.66
CA LYS A 106 6.91 -6.07 9.34
C LYS A 106 6.38 -6.88 8.16
N ASP A 107 5.06 -6.98 8.02
CA ASP A 107 4.44 -7.65 6.89
C ASP A 107 4.70 -6.87 5.60
N GLN A 108 4.60 -5.55 5.66
CA GLN A 108 4.88 -4.69 4.52
C GLN A 108 6.36 -4.73 4.12
N LEU A 109 7.25 -4.70 5.11
CA LEU A 109 8.69 -4.75 4.87
C LEU A 109 9.13 -6.09 4.24
N SER A 110 8.58 -7.22 4.72
CA SER A 110 8.85 -8.53 4.10
C SER A 110 8.27 -8.66 2.69
N LEU A 111 7.16 -7.98 2.38
CA LEU A 111 6.65 -7.86 1.01
C LEU A 111 7.62 -7.08 0.12
N ILE A 112 8.09 -5.93 0.58
CA ILE A 112 9.03 -5.08 -0.15
C ILE A 112 10.31 -5.86 -0.47
N PHE A 113 10.96 -6.44 0.54
CA PHE A 113 12.18 -7.22 0.32
C PHE A 113 11.94 -8.45 -0.57
N GLY A 114 10.84 -9.17 -0.37
CA GLY A 114 10.51 -10.33 -1.19
C GLY A 114 10.21 -9.98 -2.64
N ASN A 115 9.63 -8.80 -2.90
CA ASN A 115 9.35 -8.31 -4.23
C ASN A 115 10.61 -7.76 -4.91
N ILE A 116 11.46 -7.02 -4.19
CA ILE A 116 12.76 -6.57 -4.68
C ILE A 116 13.61 -7.76 -5.08
N ALA A 117 13.73 -8.77 -4.21
CA ALA A 117 14.49 -9.98 -4.52
C ALA A 117 13.95 -10.69 -5.77
N LEU A 118 12.63 -10.78 -5.92
CA LEU A 118 12.01 -11.40 -7.10
C LEU A 118 12.30 -10.58 -8.36
N VAL A 119 12.12 -9.25 -8.31
CA VAL A 119 12.39 -8.34 -9.43
C VAL A 119 13.85 -8.41 -9.86
N ILE A 120 14.79 -8.40 -8.91
CA ILE A 120 16.24 -8.51 -9.21
C ILE A 120 16.55 -9.87 -9.84
N LEU A 121 16.08 -10.97 -9.27
CA LEU A 121 16.35 -12.33 -9.77
C LEU A 121 15.72 -12.60 -11.14
N THR A 122 14.66 -11.87 -11.49
CA THR A 122 13.93 -12.01 -12.76
C THR A 122 14.26 -10.90 -13.75
N LEU A 123 15.25 -10.03 -13.47
CA LEU A 123 15.58 -8.86 -14.28
C LEU A 123 14.35 -8.01 -14.64
N GLY A 124 13.43 -7.83 -13.70
CA GLY A 124 12.22 -7.03 -13.88
C GLY A 124 10.98 -7.79 -14.35
N PHE A 125 11.13 -8.96 -14.97
CA PHE A 125 9.98 -9.71 -15.52
C PHE A 125 8.98 -10.14 -14.44
N GLY A 126 9.47 -10.31 -13.22
CA GLY A 126 8.68 -10.68 -12.06
C GLY A 126 7.83 -9.56 -11.46
N GLY A 127 7.81 -8.35 -12.03
CA GLY A 127 6.98 -7.24 -11.54
C GLY A 127 5.49 -7.60 -11.42
N MET A 128 4.94 -8.32 -12.40
CA MET A 128 3.55 -8.81 -12.34
C MET A 128 3.33 -9.78 -11.18
N ALA A 129 4.26 -10.70 -10.93
CA ALA A 129 4.19 -11.65 -9.82
C ALA A 129 4.31 -10.94 -8.46
N ALA A 130 5.15 -9.90 -8.37
CA ALA A 130 5.26 -9.07 -7.19
C ALA A 130 3.93 -8.38 -6.85
N GLN A 131 3.20 -7.90 -7.87
CA GLN A 131 1.89 -7.28 -7.66
C GLN A 131 0.84 -8.28 -7.18
N MET A 132 0.80 -9.49 -7.73
CA MET A 132 -0.07 -10.56 -7.21
C MET A 132 0.22 -10.92 -5.75
N ARG A 133 1.50 -10.87 -5.33
CA ARG A 133 1.88 -11.12 -3.94
C ARG A 133 1.34 -10.08 -2.98
N VAL A 134 1.33 -8.81 -3.38
CA VAL A 134 0.74 -7.72 -2.59
C VAL A 134 -0.74 -8.00 -2.37
N TRP A 135 -1.49 -8.24 -3.45
CA TRP A 135 -2.92 -8.54 -3.37
C TRP A 135 -3.23 -9.77 -2.51
N ARG A 136 -2.49 -10.85 -2.73
CA ARG A 136 -2.63 -12.09 -1.95
C ARG A 136 -2.42 -11.84 -0.47
N LYS A 137 -1.39 -11.09 -0.09
CA LYS A 137 -1.07 -10.85 1.31
C LYS A 137 -2.02 -9.86 1.97
N SER A 138 -2.51 -8.87 1.24
CA SER A 138 -3.61 -8.01 1.70
C SER A 138 -4.86 -8.84 1.97
N ALA A 139 -5.26 -9.73 1.05
CA ALA A 139 -6.41 -10.61 1.23
C ALA A 139 -6.26 -11.57 2.43
N LEU A 140 -5.07 -12.15 2.63
CA LEU A 140 -4.80 -13.06 3.75
C LEU A 140 -4.75 -12.37 5.12
N ARG A 141 -4.56 -11.05 5.16
CA ARG A 141 -4.49 -10.26 6.40
C ARG A 141 -5.80 -9.52 6.71
N LEU A 142 -6.78 -9.57 5.81
CA LEU A 142 -8.15 -9.15 6.09
C LEU A 142 -8.82 -10.17 7.00
N ARG A 143 -9.47 -9.67 8.05
CA ARG A 143 -10.28 -10.42 9.00
C ARG A 143 -11.71 -9.92 8.92
N THR A 144 -12.65 -10.83 9.12
CA THR A 144 -14.08 -10.53 9.23
C THR A 144 -14.51 -10.74 10.67
N GLU A 145 -15.23 -9.77 11.22
CA GLU A 145 -15.80 -9.81 12.56
C GLU A 145 -17.32 -9.63 12.44
N GLY A 146 -18.10 -10.63 12.86
CA GLY A 146 -19.57 -10.63 12.78
C GLY A 146 -20.16 -12.00 12.50
N ALA A 147 -21.47 -12.12 12.61
CA ALA A 147 -22.20 -13.34 12.27
C ALA A 147 -22.61 -13.29 10.79
N LEU A 148 -22.13 -14.26 10.01
CA LEU A 148 -22.59 -14.47 8.64
C LEU A 148 -23.96 -15.15 8.72
N ASP A 149 -25.03 -14.47 8.29
CA ASP A 149 -26.34 -15.13 8.16
C ASP A 149 -26.32 -16.01 6.90
N TYR A 150 -25.87 -17.25 7.07
CA TYR A 150 -25.78 -18.25 6.00
C TYR A 150 -27.14 -18.52 5.33
N SER A 151 -28.25 -18.28 6.03
CA SER A 151 -29.60 -18.51 5.50
C SER A 151 -29.96 -17.52 4.38
N LYS A 152 -29.52 -16.26 4.48
CA LYS A 152 -29.70 -15.23 3.44
C LYS A 152 -28.79 -15.46 2.23
N ILE A 153 -27.57 -15.97 2.45
CA ILE A 153 -26.63 -16.28 1.36
C ILE A 153 -27.09 -17.51 0.57
N ALA A 154 -27.63 -18.53 1.23
CA ALA A 154 -28.19 -19.70 0.57
C ALA A 154 -29.42 -19.37 -0.29
N GLN A 155 -30.27 -18.42 0.13
CA GLN A 155 -31.37 -17.91 -0.69
C GLN A 155 -30.89 -17.07 -1.88
N ALA A 156 -29.85 -16.26 -1.71
CA ALA A 156 -29.24 -15.51 -2.82
C ALA A 156 -28.58 -16.44 -3.85
N SER A 157 -28.12 -17.64 -3.46
CA SER A 157 -27.61 -18.65 -4.40
C SER A 157 -28.69 -19.25 -5.31
N SER A 158 -29.97 -19.22 -4.94
CA SER A 158 -31.06 -19.75 -5.78
C SER A 158 -31.64 -18.71 -6.75
N LYS A 159 -31.32 -17.43 -6.55
CA LYS A 159 -31.52 -16.36 -7.54
C LYS A 159 -30.20 -16.20 -8.30
N GLY A 160 -30.17 -16.53 -9.60
CA GLY A 160 -28.97 -16.35 -10.41
C GLY A 160 -28.36 -14.94 -10.24
N PRO A 161 -27.03 -14.80 -10.28
CA PRO A 161 -26.36 -13.54 -9.98
C PRO A 161 -26.79 -12.45 -10.99
N ALA A 162 -27.49 -11.41 -10.51
CA ALA A 162 -27.64 -10.15 -11.25
C ALA A 162 -26.30 -9.38 -11.38
N SER A 163 -25.25 -9.88 -10.72
CA SER A 163 -23.89 -9.32 -10.65
C SER A 163 -23.07 -9.41 -11.95
N GLY A 164 -23.70 -9.70 -13.09
CA GLY A 164 -23.07 -9.60 -14.42
C GLY A 164 -23.02 -8.15 -14.95
N GLU A 165 -23.95 -7.29 -14.53
CA GLU A 165 -24.00 -5.88 -14.96
C GLU A 165 -22.93 -5.03 -14.27
N GLY A 166 -22.54 -5.34 -13.03
CA GLY A 166 -21.58 -4.51 -12.28
C GLY A 166 -20.15 -4.53 -12.85
N MET A 167 -19.74 -5.61 -13.53
CA MET A 167 -18.47 -5.63 -14.28
C MET A 167 -18.60 -4.94 -15.64
N ALA A 168 -19.77 -5.01 -16.28
CA ALA A 168 -20.04 -4.27 -17.52
C ALA A 168 -20.05 -2.75 -17.24
N ASP A 169 -20.73 -2.29 -16.19
CA ASP A 169 -20.78 -0.90 -15.75
C ASP A 169 -19.41 -0.38 -15.27
N ALA A 170 -18.63 -1.21 -14.58
CA ALA A 170 -17.26 -0.85 -14.20
C ALA A 170 -16.29 -0.79 -15.40
N LEU A 171 -16.58 -1.49 -16.50
CA LEU A 171 -15.81 -1.45 -17.75
C LEU A 171 -16.34 -0.40 -18.75
N ASP A 172 -17.59 0.04 -18.62
CA ASP A 172 -18.23 1.05 -19.46
C ASP A 172 -17.79 2.49 -19.11
N LEU A 173 -17.04 2.66 -18.02
CA LEU A 173 -16.41 3.95 -17.65
C LEU A 173 -15.22 4.36 -18.56
N GLY A 174 -15.03 3.70 -19.71
CA GLY A 174 -13.96 3.98 -20.68
C GLY A 174 -14.40 4.66 -21.98
N GLY A 175 -15.69 4.96 -22.16
CA GLY A 175 -16.24 5.47 -23.41
C GLY A 175 -16.61 6.96 -23.41
N ALA A 176 -15.70 7.85 -23.03
CA ALA A 176 -15.89 9.30 -23.22
C ALA A 176 -14.57 10.03 -23.47
N PHE A 177 -14.06 9.88 -24.71
CA PHE A 177 -13.26 10.87 -25.41
C PHE A 177 -13.73 10.93 -26.86
#